data_AF-A0A9X6RK13-F1
#
_entry.id   AF-A0A9X6RK13-F1
#
_cell.length_a   1.000
_cell.length_b   1.000
_cell.length_c   1.000
_cell.angle_alpha   90.00
_cell.angle_beta   90.00
_cell.angle_gamma   90.00
#
_symmetry.space_group_name_H-M   'P 1'
#
loop_
_entity.id
_entity.type
_entity.pdbx_description
1 polymer ?
#
loop_
_entity_poly.entity_id
_entity_poly.type
_entity_poly.pdbx_seq_one_letter_code
_entity_poly.pdbx_strand_id
1 'polypeptide(L)'
;MPYLGSKGGSSSLNEFVAWLVEGHQLERPPAAPIQIDDLLRQCWRLRTEERPTFTELREELDKLISDDVTDSYLALDEPYQKFNKLNEELLNTMIIVEEDCNKAKRLDTETVGNNFSRDFNRFFLLLHAN
;
A
#
# COMPACT_ATOMS: atom_id res chain seq x y z
N MET A 1 29.88 -3.63 6.19
CA MET A 1 29.56 -3.74 4.75
C MET A 1 30.63 -4.62 4.11
N PRO A 2 30.31 -5.85 3.66
CA PRO A 2 31.30 -6.90 3.41
C PRO A 2 31.87 -6.96 1.99
N TYR A 3 31.57 -6.02 1.09
CA TYR A 3 31.96 -6.13 -0.32
C TYR A 3 33.31 -5.51 -0.69
N LEU A 4 34.13 -5.13 0.29
CA LEU A 4 35.49 -4.67 0.05
C LEU A 4 36.44 -5.38 1.02
N GLY A 5 36.75 -6.62 0.68
CA GLY A 5 37.91 -7.31 1.21
C GLY A 5 39.18 -6.65 0.70
N SER A 6 39.73 -5.75 1.53
CA SER A 6 41.15 -5.43 1.67
C SER A 6 41.88 -4.70 0.53
N LYS A 7 42.38 -3.51 0.93
CA LYS A 7 43.42 -2.64 0.35
C LYS A 7 42.97 -1.63 -0.70
N GLY A 8 42.83 -0.40 -0.22
CA GLY A 8 42.84 0.81 -1.02
C GLY A 8 44.12 0.91 -1.86
N GLY A 9 44.00 0.50 -3.11
CA GLY A 9 44.74 1.02 -4.24
C GLY A 9 43.70 1.38 -5.28
N SER A 10 43.86 2.53 -5.94
CA SER A 10 43.08 2.86 -7.14
C SER A 10 43.44 1.83 -8.21
N SER A 11 42.83 0.64 -8.14
CA SER A 11 43.10 -0.45 -9.07
C SER A 11 42.66 0.05 -10.43
N SER A 12 43.57 0.00 -11.40
CA SER A 12 43.30 0.58 -12.71
C SER A 12 42.18 -0.19 -13.41
N LEU A 13 41.44 0.47 -14.32
CA LEU A 13 40.42 -0.22 -15.13
C LEU A 13 40.99 -1.47 -15.82
N ASN A 14 42.26 -1.42 -16.24
CA ASN A 14 42.94 -2.53 -16.88
C ASN A 14 43.15 -3.72 -15.94
N GLU A 15 43.46 -3.47 -14.66
CA GLU A 15 43.57 -4.53 -13.65
C GLU A 15 42.21 -5.19 -13.41
N PHE A 16 41.13 -4.39 -13.35
CA PHE A 16 39.78 -4.92 -13.21
C PHE A 16 39.36 -5.77 -14.43
N VAL A 17 39.68 -5.32 -15.65
CA VAL A 17 39.41 -6.08 -16.87
C VAL A 17 40.21 -7.38 -16.89
N ALA A 18 41.50 -7.36 -16.51
CA ALA A 18 42.30 -8.58 -16.42
C ALA A 18 41.70 -9.58 -15.43
N TRP A 19 41.30 -9.11 -14.25
CA TRP A 19 40.63 -9.90 -13.22
C TRP A 19 39.33 -10.56 -13.74
N LEU A 20 38.51 -9.83 -14.51
CA LEU A 20 37.31 -10.39 -15.14
C LEU A 20 37.65 -11.45 -16.20
N VAL A 21 38.68 -11.22 -17.02
CA VAL A 21 39.12 -12.17 -18.06
C VAL A 21 39.70 -13.45 -17.47
N GLU A 22 40.33 -13.36 -16.30
CA GLU A 22 40.78 -14.52 -15.50
C GLU A 22 39.60 -15.36 -14.96
N GLY A 23 38.36 -14.90 -15.15
CA GLY A 23 37.14 -15.62 -14.76
C GLY A 23 36.68 -15.29 -13.34
N HIS A 24 37.28 -14.29 -12.69
CA HIS A 24 36.82 -13.86 -11.39
C HIS A 24 35.50 -13.10 -11.48
N GLN A 25 34.67 -13.27 -10.45
CA GLN A 25 33.38 -12.60 -10.26
C GLN A 25 33.18 -12.30 -8.77
N LEU A 26 32.14 -11.53 -8.45
CA LEU A 26 31.78 -11.23 -7.06
C LEU A 26 31.49 -12.54 -6.29
N GLU A 27 31.91 -12.57 -5.03
CA GLU A 27 31.56 -13.66 -4.14
C GLU A 27 30.08 -13.62 -3.77
N ARG A 28 29.51 -14.81 -3.54
CA ARG A 28 28.12 -14.95 -3.12
C ARG A 28 27.92 -14.29 -1.74
N PRO A 29 26.94 -13.39 -1.58
CA PRO A 29 26.58 -12.87 -0.27
C PRO A 29 26.13 -13.99 0.69
N PRO A 30 26.45 -13.94 2.00
CA PRO A 30 26.10 -15.01 2.94
C PRO A 30 24.60 -15.33 3.03
N ALA A 31 23.76 -14.30 2.86
CA ALA A 31 22.31 -14.43 2.93
C ALA A 31 21.64 -14.68 1.57
N ALA A 32 22.39 -14.66 0.46
CA ALA A 32 21.81 -14.88 -0.85
C ALA A 32 21.51 -16.36 -1.09
N PRO A 33 20.30 -16.73 -1.54
CA PRO A 33 20.01 -18.08 -1.98
C PRO A 33 20.97 -18.53 -3.08
N ILE A 34 21.30 -19.82 -3.09
CA ILE A 34 22.23 -20.40 -4.08
C ILE A 34 21.70 -20.18 -5.49
N GLN A 35 20.39 -20.34 -5.69
CA GLN A 35 19.75 -20.18 -6.99
C GLN A 35 19.86 -18.75 -7.53
N ILE A 36 19.83 -17.75 -6.65
CA ILE A 36 20.05 -16.34 -7.05
C ILE A 36 21.51 -16.12 -7.44
N ASP A 37 22.47 -16.72 -6.72
CA ASP A 37 23.89 -16.66 -7.10
C ASP A 37 24.11 -17.28 -8.48
N ASP A 38 23.54 -18.47 -8.73
CA ASP A 38 23.66 -19.16 -10.01
C ASP A 38 23.06 -18.34 -11.16
N LEU A 39 21.92 -17.67 -10.94
CA LEU A 39 21.31 -16.78 -11.92
C LEU A 39 22.18 -15.55 -12.19
N LEU A 40 22.75 -14.93 -11.15
CA LEU A 40 23.64 -13.78 -11.27
C LEU A 40 24.95 -14.13 -12.00
N ARG A 41 25.50 -15.33 -11.78
CA ARG A 41 26.67 -15.82 -12.52
C ARG A 41 26.42 -15.92 -14.03
N GLN A 42 25.21 -16.29 -14.43
CA GLN A 42 24.80 -16.31 -15.84
C GLN A 42 24.73 -14.90 -16.43
N CYS A 43 24.23 -13.92 -15.67
CA CYS A 43 24.23 -12.51 -16.06
C CYS A 43 25.64 -11.92 -16.23
N TRP A 44 26.62 -12.42 -15.48
CA TRP A 44 28.00 -11.94 -15.50
C TRP A 44 28.91 -12.66 -16.50
N ARG A 45 28.36 -13.44 -17.43
CA ARG A 45 29.16 -14.03 -18.51
C ARG A 45 29.78 -12.95 -19.40
N LEU A 46 31.03 -13.14 -19.80
CA LEU A 46 31.77 -12.17 -20.62
C LEU A 46 31.13 -12.00 -22.00
N ARG A 47 30.68 -13.11 -22.59
CA ARG A 47 29.99 -13.14 -23.87
C ARG A 47 28.52 -12.78 -23.69
N THR A 48 28.06 -11.79 -24.44
CA THR A 48 26.68 -11.28 -24.34
C THR A 48 25.65 -12.33 -24.74
N GLU A 49 25.96 -13.14 -25.75
CA GLU A 49 25.12 -14.21 -26.26
C GLU A 49 24.95 -15.39 -25.30
N GLU A 50 25.80 -15.49 -24.28
CA GLU A 50 25.67 -16.53 -23.25
C GLU A 50 24.84 -16.06 -22.06
N ARG A 51 24.50 -14.77 -21.99
CA ARG A 51 23.69 -14.22 -20.90
C ARG A 51 22.22 -14.57 -21.14
N PRO A 52 21.45 -14.80 -20.07
CA PRO A 52 20.02 -15.00 -20.19
C PRO A 52 19.37 -13.71 -20.67
N THR A 53 18.34 -13.87 -21.49
CA THR A 53 17.46 -12.78 -21.88
C THR A 53 16.63 -12.30 -20.69
N PHE A 54 16.06 -11.10 -20.78
CA PHE A 54 15.14 -10.62 -19.75
C PHE A 54 13.90 -11.51 -19.58
N THR A 55 13.47 -12.19 -20.63
CA THR A 55 12.36 -13.14 -20.57
C THR A 55 12.73 -14.35 -19.73
N GLU A 56 13.88 -14.97 -20.01
CA GLU A 56 14.38 -16.11 -19.23
C GLU A 56 14.68 -15.73 -17.78
N LEU A 57 15.26 -14.54 -17.55
CA LEU A 57 15.50 -14.02 -16.20
C LEU A 57 14.21 -13.90 -15.39
N ARG A 58 13.14 -13.36 -16.00
CA ARG A 58 11.84 -13.24 -15.34
C ARG A 58 11.29 -14.61 -14.99
N GLU A 59 11.29 -15.55 -15.93
CA GLU A 59 10.77 -16.90 -15.70
C GLU A 59 11.53 -17.66 -14.62
N GLU A 60 12.85 -17.51 -14.54
CA GLU A 60 13.65 -18.11 -13.47
C GLU A 60 13.37 -17.44 -12.12
N LEU A 61 13.24 -16.12 -12.07
CA LEU A 61 12.89 -15.41 -10.83
C LEU A 61 11.49 -15.79 -10.33
N ASP A 62 10.52 -15.92 -11.23
CA ASP A 62 9.15 -16.33 -10.89
C ASP A 62 9.12 -17.72 -10.24
N LYS A 63 9.98 -18.65 -10.67
CA LYS A 63 10.11 -19.98 -10.05
C LYS A 63 10.73 -19.95 -8.65
N LEU A 64 11.59 -18.97 -8.38
CA LEU A 64 12.31 -18.85 -7.09
C LEU A 64 11.48 -18.16 -6.02
N ILE A 65 10.56 -17.30 -6.43
CA ILE A 65 9.65 -16.60 -5.55
C ILE A 65 8.45 -17.53 -5.30
N SER A 66 8.43 -18.17 -4.14
CA SER A 66 7.28 -18.96 -3.70
C SER A 66 6.04 -18.07 -3.55
N ASP A 67 4.88 -18.55 -4.03
CA ASP A 67 3.59 -17.89 -3.83
C ASP A 67 3.36 -17.56 -2.34
N ASP A 68 3.72 -18.47 -1.41
CA ASP A 68 3.60 -18.25 0.04
C ASP A 68 4.33 -16.99 0.57
N VAL A 69 5.50 -16.64 0.02
CA VAL A 69 6.27 -15.46 0.47
C VAL A 69 5.69 -14.19 -0.14
N THR A 70 5.23 -14.28 -1.38
CA THR A 70 4.52 -13.19 -2.06
C THR A 70 3.21 -12.87 -1.36
N ASP A 71 2.42 -13.89 -1.02
CA ASP A 71 1.16 -13.76 -0.30
C ASP A 71 1.38 -13.15 1.08
N SER A 72 2.41 -13.56 1.81
CA SER A 72 2.77 -12.93 3.09
C SER A 72 3.17 -11.47 2.95
N TYR A 73 3.84 -11.07 1.87
CA TYR A 73 4.24 -9.69 1.63
C TYR A 73 3.05 -8.83 1.20
N LEU A 74 2.18 -9.35 0.33
CA LEU A 74 0.94 -8.70 -0.10
C LEU A 74 -0.06 -8.57 1.06
N ALA A 75 -0.08 -9.54 1.98
CA ALA A 75 -0.92 -9.49 3.17
C ALA A 75 -0.51 -8.41 4.19
N LEU A 76 0.67 -7.78 4.06
CA LEU A 76 1.08 -6.67 4.93
C LEU A 76 0.16 -5.44 4.79
N ASP A 77 -0.56 -5.31 3.68
CA ASP A 77 -1.53 -4.22 3.47
C ASP A 77 -2.92 -4.53 4.07
N GLU A 78 -3.22 -5.79 4.42
CA GLU A 78 -4.53 -6.18 4.99
C GLU A 78 -4.95 -5.35 6.22
N PRO A 79 -4.07 -5.03 7.18
CA PRO A 79 -4.46 -4.21 8.33
C PRO A 79 -4.92 -2.81 7.92
N TYR A 80 -4.26 -2.23 6.92
CA TYR A 80 -4.58 -0.89 6.41
C TYR A 80 -5.87 -0.91 5.58
N GLN A 81 -6.06 -1.93 4.73
CA GLN A 81 -7.30 -2.11 3.99
C GLN A 81 -8.50 -2.29 4.94
N LYS A 82 -8.33 -3.08 6.00
CA LYS A 82 -9.38 -3.29 7.02
C LYS A 82 -9.71 -2.00 7.75
N PHE A 83 -8.70 -1.21 8.12
CA PHE A 83 -8.91 0.09 8.76
C PHE A 83 -9.62 1.07 7.83
N ASN A 84 -9.21 1.16 6.55
CA ASN A 84 -9.83 2.03 5.56
C ASN A 84 -11.30 1.67 5.35
N LYS A 85 -11.61 0.38 5.22
CA LYS A 85 -12.99 -0.11 5.09
C LYS A 85 -13.85 0.22 6.31
N LEU A 86 -13.32 -0.01 7.51
CA LEU A 86 -14.02 0.32 8.75
C LEU A 86 -14.29 1.82 8.85
N ASN A 87 -13.33 2.66 8.46
CA ASN A 87 -13.52 4.10 8.44
C ASN A 87 -14.58 4.54 7.43
N GLU A 88 -14.59 3.98 6.22
CA GLU A 88 -15.64 4.26 5.24
C GLU A 88 -17.02 3.87 5.76
N GLU A 89 -17.14 2.69 6.38
CA GLU A 89 -18.38 2.23 7.01
C GLU A 89 -18.81 3.19 8.14
N LEU A 90 -17.86 3.62 8.97
CA LEU A 90 -18.12 4.54 10.08
C LEU A 90 -18.54 5.93 9.58
N LEU A 91 -17.89 6.45 8.53
CA LEU A 91 -18.26 7.69 7.85
C LEU A 91 -19.67 7.61 7.24
N ASN A 92 -19.99 6.52 6.55
CA ASN A 92 -21.32 6.30 5.98
C ASN A 92 -22.40 6.24 7.07
N THR A 93 -22.11 5.55 8.17
CA THR A 93 -23.02 5.49 9.33
C THR A 93 -23.22 6.88 9.94
N MET A 94 -22.15 7.67 10.06
CA MET A 94 -22.21 9.02 10.59
C MET A 94 -23.05 9.95 9.70
N ILE A 95 -22.91 9.85 8.38
CA ILE A 95 -23.71 10.62 7.40
C ILE A 95 -25.20 10.27 7.52
N ILE A 96 -25.54 8.98 7.66
CA ILE A 96 -26.94 8.53 7.81
C ILE A 96 -27.54 9.09 9.11
N VAL A 97 -26.79 9.04 10.22
CA VAL A 97 -27.21 9.64 11.50
C VAL A 97 -27.33 11.17 11.37
N GLU A 98 -26.42 11.78 10.61
CA GLU A 98 -26.44 13.14 10.05
C GLU A 98 -27.83 13.52 9.53
N GLU A 99 -28.24 12.79 8.50
CA GLU A 99 -29.46 13.00 7.74
C GLU A 99 -30.72 12.68 8.54
N ASP A 100 -30.73 11.61 9.33
CA ASP A 100 -31.87 11.25 10.19
C ASP A 100 -32.10 12.28 11.29
N CYS A 101 -31.03 12.79 11.91
CA CYS A 101 -31.10 13.88 12.88
C CYS A 101 -31.59 15.18 12.22
N ASN A 102 -31.12 15.49 11.01
CA ASN A 102 -31.56 16.65 10.25
C ASN A 102 -33.01 16.54 9.74
N LYS A 103 -33.50 15.34 9.49
CA LYS A 103 -34.89 15.07 9.11
C LYS A 103 -35.83 15.17 10.31
N ALA A 104 -35.41 14.66 11.47
CA ALA A 104 -36.11 14.86 12.74
C ALA A 104 -36.25 16.35 13.09
N LYS A 105 -35.21 17.14 12.81
CA LYS A 105 -35.15 18.62 12.94
C LYS A 105 -35.92 19.42 11.87
N ARG A 106 -36.49 18.78 10.85
CA ARG A 106 -37.41 19.44 9.90
C ARG A 106 -38.87 19.25 10.31
N LEU A 107 -39.20 18.12 10.93
CA LEU A 107 -40.58 17.75 11.30
C LEU A 107 -41.13 18.58 12.48
N ASP A 108 -40.25 18.99 13.38
CA ASP A 108 -40.45 19.93 14.49
C ASP A 108 -40.54 21.40 14.01
N THR A 109 -39.85 21.81 12.94
CA THR A 109 -39.98 23.19 12.41
C THR A 109 -41.33 23.49 11.72
N GLU A 110 -41.97 22.50 11.08
CA GLU A 110 -43.33 22.68 10.52
C GLU A 110 -44.44 22.59 11.58
N THR A 111 -44.17 21.96 12.72
CA THR A 111 -45.13 21.79 13.82
C THR A 111 -45.14 23.01 14.75
N VAL A 112 -44.01 23.70 14.93
CA VAL A 112 -43.91 24.89 15.80
C VAL A 112 -44.62 26.11 15.19
N GLY A 113 -44.61 26.29 13.87
CA GLY A 113 -45.29 27.41 13.19
C GLY A 113 -46.83 27.32 13.23
N ASN A 114 -47.38 26.10 13.17
CA ASN A 114 -48.83 25.88 13.19
C ASN A 114 -49.42 25.81 14.60
N ASN A 115 -48.62 25.46 15.62
CA ASN A 115 -49.08 25.41 17.00
C ASN A 115 -48.99 26.79 17.69
N PHE A 116 -48.00 27.63 17.36
CA PHE A 116 -47.90 28.98 17.95
C PHE A 116 -49.06 29.90 17.54
N SER A 117 -49.52 29.82 16.28
CA SER A 117 -50.65 30.62 15.78
C SER A 117 -52.01 30.15 16.31
N ARG A 118 -52.19 28.84 16.56
CA ARG A 118 -53.42 28.28 17.13
C ARG A 118 -53.59 28.63 18.61
N ASP A 119 -52.52 28.61 19.38
CA ASP A 119 -52.57 28.92 20.81
C ASP A 119 -52.78 30.41 21.09
N PHE A 120 -52.24 31.30 20.24
CA PHE A 120 -52.47 32.75 20.36
C PHE A 120 -53.92 33.14 20.05
N ASN A 121 -54.53 32.56 19.00
CA ASN A 121 -55.93 32.79 18.66
C ASN A 121 -56.90 32.22 19.72
N ARG A 122 -56.52 31.13 20.38
CA ARG A 122 -57.32 30.52 21.47
C ARG A 122 -57.30 31.39 22.74
N PHE A 123 -56.18 32.02 23.06
CA PHE A 123 -56.09 32.98 24.16
C PHE A 123 -56.91 34.25 23.90
N PHE A 124 -56.90 34.75 22.66
CA PHE A 124 -57.60 35.99 22.30
C PHE A 124 -59.14 35.85 22.30
N LEU A 125 -59.66 34.69 21.88
CA LEU A 125 -61.11 34.39 21.91
C LEU A 125 -61.68 34.22 23.33
N LEU A 126 -60.83 33.91 24.32
CA LEU A 126 -61.26 33.78 25.73
C LEU A 126 -61.26 35.11 26.49
N LEU A 127 -60.60 36.15 25.97
CA LEU A 127 -60.45 37.46 26.62
C LEU A 127 -61.53 38.48 26.25
N HIS A 128 -62.38 38.17 25.27
CA HIS A 128 -63.51 39.02 24.86
C HIS A 128 -64.89 38.41 25.20
N ALA A 129 -64.92 37.30 25.96
CA ALA A 129 -66.15 36.62 26.36
C ALA A 129 -66.66 37.03 27.75
N ASN A 130 -66.30 38.22 28.24
CA ASN A 130 -66.95 38.82 29.41
C ASN A 130 -67.04 40.34 29.27
#